data_AF-A0A8B7IT89-F1
#
_entry.id   AF-A0A8B7IT89-F1
#
_cell.length_a   1.000
_cell.length_b   1.000
_cell.length_c   1.000
_cell.angle_alpha   90.00
_cell.angle_beta   90.00
_cell.angle_gamma   90.00
#
_symmetry.space_group_name_H-M   'P 1'
#
loop_
_entity.id
_entity.type
_entity.pdbx_description
1 polymer ?
#
loop_
_entity_poly.entity_id
_entity_poly.type
_entity_poly.pdbx_seq_one_letter_code
_entity_poly.pdbx_strand_id
1 'polypeptide(L)'
;MPGPVLYGSAIDTTCILWEKKCDKNAACRYYDNDLFRHRYLGLQFFFEVGAFLCFVTVYIVLRRQEREAGNVAETKTNPEKEKLAEKSIKNPESKV
;
A
#
# COMPACT_ATOMS: atom_id res chain seq x y z
N MET A 1 -12.07 -3.63 -21.51
CA MET A 1 -11.12 -4.68 -21.06
C MET A 1 -9.69 -4.25 -21.41
N PRO A 2 -8.99 -3.49 -20.56
CA PRO A 2 -7.62 -3.03 -20.86
C PRO A 2 -6.56 -4.12 -20.67
N GLY A 3 -6.84 -5.16 -19.87
CA GLY A 3 -5.90 -6.25 -19.59
C GLY A 3 -5.36 -6.92 -20.85
N PRO A 4 -6.21 -7.53 -21.71
CA PRO A 4 -5.74 -8.20 -22.93
C PRO A 4 -4.94 -7.29 -23.87
N VAL A 5 -5.26 -5.99 -23.90
CA VAL A 5 -4.54 -5.00 -24.72
C VAL A 5 -3.15 -4.72 -24.15
N LEU A 6 -3.04 -4.51 -22.83
CA LEU A 6 -1.76 -4.27 -22.17
C LEU A 6 -0.83 -5.49 -22.24
N TYR A 7 -1.37 -6.67 -21.98
CA TYR A 7 -0.62 -7.91 -22.11
C TYR A 7 -0.25 -8.16 -23.58
N GLY A 8 -1.17 -7.97 -24.53
CA GLY A 8 -0.88 -8.10 -25.96
C GLY A 8 0.27 -7.20 -26.41
N SER A 9 0.22 -5.91 -26.07
CA SER A 9 1.29 -4.96 -26.40
C SER A 9 2.61 -5.32 -25.72
N ALA A 10 2.59 -5.80 -24.47
CA ALA A 10 3.81 -6.22 -23.76
C ALA A 10 4.45 -7.45 -24.44
N ILE A 11 3.63 -8.38 -24.92
CA ILE A 11 4.07 -9.59 -25.64
C ILE A 11 4.71 -9.20 -26.97
N ASP A 12 4.12 -8.26 -27.70
CA ASP A 12 4.65 -7.76 -28.97
C ASP A 12 6.04 -7.12 -28.84
N THR A 13 6.42 -6.61 -27.65
CA THR A 13 7.80 -6.13 -27.41
C THR A 13 8.85 -7.24 -27.42
N THR A 14 8.44 -8.51 -27.29
CA THR A 14 9.33 -9.67 -27.29
C THR A 14 9.46 -10.34 -28.65
N CYS A 15 8.90 -9.72 -29.68
CA CYS A 15 8.97 -10.23 -31.03
C CYS A 15 10.39 -10.18 -31.58
N ILE A 16 10.91 -11.34 -32.00
CA ILE A 16 12.19 -11.45 -32.70
C ILE A 16 11.97 -11.32 -34.20
N LEU A 17 10.92 -11.96 -34.73
CA LEU A 17 10.63 -12.01 -36.16
C LEU A 17 9.21 -11.53 -36.47
N TRP A 18 9.14 -10.34 -37.06
CA TRP A 18 7.90 -9.77 -37.57
C TRP A 18 7.53 -10.36 -38.92
N GLU A 19 6.26 -10.76 -39.09
CA GLU A 19 5.71 -11.00 -40.41
C GLU A 19 5.53 -9.65 -41.12
N LYS A 20 6.00 -9.53 -42.36
CA LYS A 20 5.76 -8.36 -43.20
C LYS A 20 4.68 -8.66 -44.22
N LYS A 21 3.64 -7.83 -44.27
CA LYS A 21 2.64 -7.83 -45.34
C LYS A 21 2.55 -6.43 -45.92
N CYS A 22 2.73 -6.31 -47.24
CA CYS A 22 2.77 -5.02 -47.93
C CYS A 22 3.75 -4.02 -47.26
N ASP A 23 4.96 -4.50 -46.94
CA ASP A 23 6.03 -3.76 -46.25
C ASP A 23 5.69 -3.22 -44.85
N LYS A 24 4.54 -3.60 -44.27
CA LYS A 24 4.14 -3.25 -42.92
C LYS A 24 4.33 -4.43 -41.97
N ASN A 25 4.73 -4.14 -40.75
CA ASN A 25 4.76 -5.12 -39.68
C ASN A 25 3.32 -5.57 -39.39
N ALA A 26 3.09 -6.88 -39.51
CA ALA A 26 1.83 -7.54 -39.23
C ALA A 26 1.94 -8.31 -37.90
N ALA A 27 1.49 -9.56 -37.85
CA ALA A 27 1.65 -10.39 -36.65
C ALA A 27 3.12 -10.79 -36.44
N CYS A 28 3.52 -10.99 -35.19
CA CYS A 28 4.82 -11.61 -34.92
C CYS A 28 4.76 -13.12 -35.16
N ARG A 29 5.78 -13.69 -35.79
CA ARG A 29 5.90 -15.13 -36.03
C ARG A 29 6.67 -15.85 -34.92
N TYR A 30 7.68 -15.19 -34.35
CA TYR A 30 8.56 -15.80 -33.37
C TYR A 30 8.86 -14.85 -32.21
N TYR A 31 8.51 -15.29 -31.01
CA TYR A 31 8.69 -14.55 -29.76
C TYR A 31 9.84 -15.16 -28.95
N ASP A 32 10.59 -14.30 -28.27
CA ASP A 32 11.58 -14.71 -27.28
C ASP A 32 10.88 -15.16 -25.99
N ASN A 33 10.98 -16.45 -25.65
CA ASN A 33 10.33 -17.02 -24.47
C ASN A 33 10.96 -16.57 -23.15
N ASP A 34 12.27 -16.36 -23.11
CA ASP A 34 12.95 -15.91 -21.88
C ASP A 34 12.58 -14.46 -21.59
N LEU A 35 12.56 -13.65 -22.63
CA LEU A 35 12.14 -12.26 -22.55
C LEU A 35 10.66 -12.13 -22.14
N PHE A 36 9.79 -12.94 -22.75
CA PHE A 36 8.38 -13.03 -22.43
C PHE A 36 8.14 -13.35 -20.96
N ARG A 37 8.81 -14.39 -20.44
CA ARG A 37 8.70 -14.78 -19.04
C ARG A 37 9.13 -13.66 -18.11
N HIS A 38 10.24 -12.99 -18.42
CA HIS A 38 10.71 -11.90 -17.58
C HIS A 38 9.75 -10.70 -17.57
N ARG A 39 9.16 -10.32 -18.72
CA ARG A 39 8.14 -9.25 -18.76
C ARG A 39 6.88 -9.65 -17.99
N TYR A 40 6.40 -10.87 -18.18
CA TYR A 40 5.18 -11.35 -17.52
C TYR A 40 5.36 -11.37 -16.00
N LEU A 41 6.46 -11.97 -15.52
CA LEU A 41 6.79 -12.02 -14.10
C LEU A 41 7.06 -10.63 -13.53
N GLY A 42 7.76 -9.76 -14.27
CA GLY A 42 8.01 -8.39 -13.87
C GLY A 42 6.73 -7.57 -13.74
N LEU A 43 5.80 -7.70 -14.68
CA LEU A 43 4.50 -7.04 -14.63
C LEU A 43 3.65 -7.55 -13.47
N GLN A 44 3.58 -8.86 -13.27
CA GLN A 44 2.89 -9.46 -12.13
C GLN A 44 3.47 -8.96 -10.79
N PHE A 45 4.79 -8.98 -10.66
CA PHE A 45 5.48 -8.50 -9.47
C PHE A 45 5.23 -7.02 -9.21
N PHE A 46 5.22 -6.19 -10.26
CA PHE A 46 4.89 -4.77 -10.15
C PHE A 46 3.49 -4.53 -9.58
N PHE A 47 2.49 -5.27 -10.07
CA PHE A 47 1.13 -5.16 -9.54
C PHE A 47 1.04 -5.65 -8.09
N GLU A 48 1.69 -6.77 -7.77
CA GLU A 48 1.70 -7.33 -6.42
C GLU A 48 2.36 -6.37 -5.41
N VAL A 49 3.53 -5.84 -5.75
CA VAL A 49 4.24 -4.86 -4.91
C VAL A 49 3.43 -3.58 -4.78
N GLY A 50 2.84 -3.08 -5.86
CA GLY A 50 1.97 -1.91 -5.82
C GLY A 50 0.78 -2.10 -4.87
N ALA A 51 0.11 -3.25 -4.96
CA ALA A 51 -0.99 -3.61 -4.06
C ALA A 51 -0.53 -3.72 -2.59
N PHE A 52 0.63 -4.35 -2.35
CA PHE A 52 1.21 -4.48 -1.03
C PHE A 52 1.55 -3.12 -0.42
N LEU A 53 2.15 -2.20 -1.18
CA LEU A 53 2.46 -0.84 -0.71
C LEU A 53 1.20 -0.05 -0.37
N CYS A 54 0.15 -0.15 -1.19
CA CYS A 54 -1.16 0.44 -0.89
C CYS A 54 -1.73 -0.13 0.40
N PHE A 55 -1.68 -1.45 0.59
CA PHE A 55 -2.15 -2.11 1.80
C PHE A 55 -1.38 -1.65 3.04
N VAL A 56 -0.04 -1.62 2.98
CA VAL A 56 0.81 -1.13 4.07
C VAL A 56 0.49 0.33 4.41
N THR A 57 0.26 1.17 3.41
CA THR A 57 -0.10 2.59 3.62
C THR A 57 -1.41 2.71 4.38
N VAL A 58 -2.46 1.99 3.94
CA VAL A 58 -3.76 1.96 4.63
C VAL A 58 -3.60 1.42 6.05
N TYR A 59 -2.83 0.34 6.22
CA TYR A 59 -2.56 -0.26 7.53
C TYR A 59 -1.90 0.74 8.50
N ILE A 60 -0.90 1.49 8.05
CA ILE A 60 -0.23 2.52 8.86
C ILE A 60 -1.22 3.62 9.25
N VAL A 61 -2.06 4.08 8.33
CA VAL A 61 -3.06 5.12 8.60
C VAL A 61 -4.07 4.66 9.67
N LEU A 62 -4.58 3.43 9.54
CA LEU A 62 -5.52 2.87 10.52
C LEU A 62 -4.86 2.72 11.90
N ARG A 63 -3.66 2.16 11.96
CA ARG A 63 -2.88 2.02 13.20
C ARG A 63 -2.57 3.35 13.86
N ARG A 64 -2.32 4.39 13.06
CA ARG A 64 -2.11 5.75 13.57
C ARG A 64 -3.37 6.26 14.24
N GLN A 65 -4.55 6.11 13.62
CA GLN A 65 -5.82 6.54 14.22
C GLN A 65 -6.10 5.85 15.56
N GLU A 66 -5.83 4.54 15.67
CA GLU A 66 -5.98 3.81 16.94
C GLU A 66 -5.08 4.37 18.04
N ARG A 67 -3.82 4.71 17.72
CA ARG A 67 -2.88 5.31 18.66
C ARG A 67 -3.32 6.69 19.11
N GLU A 68 -3.78 7.54 18.18
CA GLU A 68 -4.30 8.87 18.52
C GLU A 68 -5.54 8.76 19.43
N ALA A 69 -6.44 7.80 19.17
CA ALA A 69 -7.60 7.57 20.03
C ALA A 69 -7.20 7.11 21.45
N GLY A 70 -6.19 6.25 21.57
CA GLY A 70 -5.64 5.82 22.86
C GLY A 70 -4.96 6.96 23.62
N ASN A 71 -4.16 7.78 22.94
CA ASN A 71 -3.46 8.93 23.54
C ASN A 71 -4.43 10.02 24.02
N VAL A 72 -5.52 10.25 23.28
CA VAL A 72 -6.58 11.18 23.68
C VAL A 72 -7.35 10.64 24.89
N ALA A 73 -7.55 9.33 25.00
CA ALA A 73 -8.17 8.71 26.17
C ALA A 73 -7.28 8.86 27.42
N GLU A 74 -5.97 8.59 27.32
CA GLU A 74 -5.03 8.80 28.43
C GLU A 74 -4.93 10.28 28.86
N THR A 75 -4.89 11.20 27.90
CA THR A 75 -4.85 12.65 28.16
C THR A 75 -6.13 13.13 28.85
N LYS A 76 -7.28 12.50 28.61
CA LYS A 76 -8.54 12.84 29.31
C LYS A 76 -8.63 12.24 30.71
N THR A 77 -7.96 11.12 30.99
CA THR A 77 -7.91 10.58 32.35
C THR A 77 -6.94 11.36 33.24
N ASN A 78 -5.84 11.91 32.70
CA ASN A 78 -4.85 12.68 33.47
C ASN A 78 -5.39 13.93 34.24
N PRO A 79 -6.27 14.79 33.69
CA PRO A 79 -6.80 15.97 34.39
C PRO A 79 -7.72 15.63 35.58
N GLU A 80 -8.23 14.41 35.67
CA GLU A 80 -9.06 13.98 36.82
C GLU A 80 -8.18 13.56 38.01
N LYS A 81 -7.00 12.97 37.74
CA LYS A 81 -6.03 12.52 38.75
C LYS A 81 -5.22 13.69 39.31
N GLU A 82 -4.92 14.71 38.50
CA GLU A 82 -4.33 15.97 38.98
C GLU A 82 -5.29 16.72 39.92
N LYS A 83 -6.60 16.75 39.60
CA LYS A 83 -7.63 17.33 40.46
C LYS A 83 -7.88 16.54 41.75
N LEU A 84 -7.73 15.22 41.72
CA LEU A 84 -7.84 14.37 42.92
C LEU A 84 -6.60 14.50 43.82
N ALA A 85 -5.40 14.59 43.23
CA ALA A 85 -4.16 14.79 43.96
C ALA A 85 -4.09 16.18 44.64
N GLU A 86 -4.55 17.25 43.98
CA GLU A 86 -4.61 18.58 44.60
C GLU A 86 -5.67 18.67 45.72
N LYS A 87 -6.79 17.95 45.59
CA LYS A 87 -7.85 17.92 46.61
C LYS A 87 -7.42 17.14 47.87
N SER A 88 -6.56 16.13 47.73
CA SER A 88 -5.99 15.40 48.87
C SER A 88 -4.91 16.19 49.63
N ILE A 89 -4.20 17.13 48.99
CA ILE A 89 -3.14 17.93 49.63
C ILE A 89 -3.71 19.10 50.45
N LYS A 90 -4.89 19.65 50.09
CA LYS A 90 -5.51 20.79 50.81
C LYS A 90 -6.35 20.42 52.04
N ASN A 91 -6.51 19.14 52.38
CA ASN A 91 -7.30 18.71 53.54
C ASN A 91 -6.49 17.95 54.60
N PRO A 92 -5.59 18.64 55.31
CA PRO A 92 -5.38 18.34 56.71
C PRO A 92 -5.67 19.57 57.59
N GLU A 93 -6.31 19.32 58.73
CA GLU A 93 -6.59 20.21 59.87
C GLU A 93 -7.94 20.93 59.89
N SER A 94 -9.00 20.18 60.24
CA SER A 94 -10.01 20.64 61.22
C SER A 94 -10.90 19.47 61.62
N LYS A 95 -10.39 18.58 62.47
CA LYS A 95 -11.23 17.80 63.38
C LYS A 95 -10.41 17.23 64.55
N VAL A 96 -10.11 18.07 65.54
CA VAL A 96 -10.33 17.86 66.98
C VAL A 96 -10.43 19.23 67.63
#